data_AF-A0A931KUY5-F1
#
_entry.id   AF-A0A931KUY5-F1
#
_cell.length_a   1.000
_cell.length_b   1.000
_cell.length_c   1.000
_cell.angle_alpha   90.00
_cell.angle_beta   90.00
_cell.angle_gamma   90.00
#
_symmetry.space_group_name_H-M   'P 1'
#
loop_
_entity.id
_entity.type
_entity.pdbx_description
1 polymer ?
#
loop_
_entity_poly.entity_id
_entity_poly.type
_entity_poly.pdbx_seq_one_letter_code
_entity_poly.pdbx_strand_id
1 'polypeptide(L)'
;MNRVLRRLRRSDAGVALVMVMGWMMVVAMLVAAATAYAIQTNVVAHKGQDWGSALSAAQAGIEDYVARLNRNDNYGRIWDCTNPALKGPNQPGNTCGWTSATPTGWVPVVATEPNGPAFHYDVDASNLDKNGTISVSSTGRSGNETRTVEAAIGRGGSTDFLYYTDLEHADPANQFVYPSGTNKYFCGSNGAQKDIYWYSPPIGGYDRANSGCVEIGFASGDVLDGKVHFNDLPKMNAAGATFQASYETSAPSCATATPPSYAGCVRSGGPTPIFGSVSNPIPPKYVDPLYLDDTSAKFATYPGCHYYGATRIKFNASPAGTMTVWSKDSAGKSVGANCGTFTAANGYMQSNLPVPNDMVIYDSAGSAAHRCLSGEIGDGLPLGTYAGSDTTSYTYDQNMLRPSQFCGVGNLYIEGNVKGRVTLAAENSITVTGDLVLSNGINGTDLVGLVAGNSVEVYHPYVDTWVSTTVTTGSGKKQTTTTTWDWKGSPSEVSGWPHRYTDPSTGTVNPTKGIQIDASIQTLQHSFWVQEYNKGSGSGTLMVLGSIAQRWRGIVGQGSAGYIKLYKYDSRLKYSSPPYFPQWTNAKWGPRHTGELTPAYDPSGNYLG
;
A
#
# COMPACT_ATOMS: atom_id res chain seq x y z
N MET A 1 77.60 -67.13 47.47
CA MET A 1 77.44 -65.72 47.01
C MET A 1 76.04 -65.20 47.37
N ASN A 2 75.64 -65.27 48.66
CA ASN A 2 74.23 -65.11 49.07
C ASN A 2 74.07 -64.37 50.42
N ARG A 3 74.90 -63.34 50.69
CA ARG A 3 74.83 -62.55 51.94
C ARG A 3 74.87 -61.03 51.80
N VAL A 4 74.82 -60.48 50.58
CA VAL A 4 74.85 -59.02 50.36
C VAL A 4 73.48 -58.43 49.97
N LEU A 5 72.51 -59.23 49.50
CA LEU A 5 71.23 -58.73 48.98
C LEU A 5 70.09 -58.58 50.02
N ARG A 6 70.34 -58.76 51.32
CA ARG A 6 69.28 -58.69 52.36
C ARG A 6 69.29 -57.40 53.22
N ARG A 7 70.14 -56.42 52.91
CA ARG A 7 70.23 -55.16 53.67
C ARG A 7 69.63 -53.91 53.02
N LEU A 8 69.02 -54.00 51.84
CA LEU A 8 68.36 -52.85 51.20
C LEU A 8 66.84 -52.80 51.40
N ARG A 9 66.22 -53.75 52.11
CA ARG A 9 64.75 -53.81 52.25
C ARG A 9 64.21 -53.18 53.54
N ARG A 10 64.86 -52.12 54.04
CA ARG A 10 64.42 -51.32 55.20
C ARG A 10 64.74 -49.84 54.99
N SER A 11 64.03 -49.16 54.07
CA SER A 11 63.90 -47.69 54.10
C SER A 11 62.74 -47.11 53.25
N ASP A 12 61.85 -47.91 52.65
CA ASP A 12 60.80 -47.34 51.76
C ASP A 12 59.54 -46.84 52.48
N ALA A 13 59.40 -47.09 53.80
CA ALA A 13 58.21 -46.69 54.54
C ALA A 13 58.08 -45.16 54.74
N GLY A 14 59.19 -44.40 54.73
CA GLY A 14 59.17 -42.94 54.84
C GLY A 14 59.01 -42.22 53.50
N VAL A 15 59.65 -42.74 52.44
CA VAL A 15 59.59 -42.14 51.09
C VAL A 15 58.22 -42.39 50.45
N ALA A 16 57.63 -43.58 50.65
CA ALA A 16 56.28 -43.86 50.17
C ALA A 16 55.23 -42.92 50.76
N LEU A 17 55.35 -42.56 52.05
CA LEU A 17 54.42 -41.64 52.71
C LEU A 17 54.53 -40.21 52.17
N VAL A 18 55.76 -39.72 51.94
CA VAL A 18 55.99 -38.38 51.36
C VAL A 18 55.54 -38.31 49.90
N MET A 19 55.75 -39.38 49.12
CA MET A 19 55.32 -39.45 47.72
C MET A 19 53.79 -39.47 47.61
N VAL A 20 53.10 -40.21 48.50
CA VAL A 20 51.63 -40.25 48.57
C VAL A 20 51.05 -38.92 49.05
N MET A 21 51.65 -38.27 50.06
CA MET A 21 51.22 -36.93 50.50
C MET A 21 51.44 -35.87 49.41
N GLY A 22 52.57 -35.90 48.71
CA GLY A 22 52.82 -35.01 47.57
C GLY A 22 51.82 -35.21 46.44
N TRP A 23 51.49 -36.47 46.11
CA TRP A 23 50.45 -36.79 45.13
C TRP A 23 49.06 -36.36 45.59
N MET A 24 48.70 -36.56 46.86
CA MET A 24 47.43 -36.09 47.41
C MET A 24 47.33 -34.55 47.39
N MET A 25 48.44 -33.83 47.61
CA MET A 25 48.47 -32.37 47.53
C MET A 25 48.27 -31.87 46.10
N VAL A 26 48.92 -32.52 45.12
CA VAL A 26 48.75 -32.21 43.69
C VAL A 26 47.34 -32.52 43.21
N VAL A 27 46.77 -33.67 43.59
CA VAL A 27 45.39 -34.02 43.27
C VAL A 27 44.41 -33.06 43.95
N ALA A 28 44.63 -32.70 45.22
CA ALA A 28 43.78 -31.73 45.90
C ALA A 28 43.84 -30.34 45.24
N MET A 29 45.00 -29.89 44.79
CA MET A 29 45.14 -28.64 44.03
C MET A 29 44.46 -28.72 42.65
N LEU A 30 44.58 -29.84 41.94
CA LEU A 30 43.88 -30.06 40.68
C LEU A 30 42.36 -30.08 40.85
N VAL A 31 41.86 -30.75 41.89
CA VAL A 31 40.44 -30.77 42.23
C VAL A 31 39.98 -29.36 42.62
N ALA A 32 40.73 -28.62 43.43
CA ALA A 32 40.40 -27.24 43.80
C ALA A 32 40.36 -26.33 42.56
N ALA A 33 41.33 -26.44 41.65
CA ALA A 33 41.38 -25.67 40.42
C ALA A 33 40.21 -26.03 39.47
N ALA A 34 39.90 -27.32 39.31
CA ALA A 34 38.76 -27.79 38.52
C ALA A 34 37.43 -27.32 39.12
N THR A 35 37.30 -27.31 40.45
CA THR A 35 36.09 -26.84 41.15
C THR A 35 35.95 -25.32 41.03
N ALA A 36 37.04 -24.56 41.16
CA ALA A 36 37.06 -23.12 40.96
C ALA A 36 36.68 -22.75 39.51
N TYR A 37 37.24 -23.47 38.53
CA TYR A 37 36.88 -23.31 37.13
C TYR A 37 35.40 -23.66 36.88
N ALA A 38 34.89 -24.74 37.46
CA ALA A 38 33.49 -25.14 37.35
C ALA A 38 32.52 -24.08 37.93
N ILE A 39 32.87 -23.49 39.09
CA ILE A 39 32.10 -22.38 39.70
C ILE A 39 32.09 -21.17 38.76
N GLN A 40 33.23 -20.83 38.16
CA GLN A 40 33.34 -19.72 37.22
C GLN A 40 32.53 -19.96 35.94
N THR A 41 32.51 -21.19 35.43
CA THR A 41 31.67 -21.55 34.26
C THR A 41 30.18 -21.52 34.56
N ASN A 42 29.75 -21.83 35.80
CA ASN A 42 28.34 -21.76 36.19
C ASN A 42 27.82 -20.32 36.17
N VAL A 43 28.60 -19.34 36.64
CA VAL A 43 28.19 -17.91 36.62
C VAL A 43 27.99 -17.43 35.18
N VAL A 44 28.90 -17.81 34.27
CA VAL A 44 28.79 -17.45 32.85
C VAL A 44 27.60 -18.15 32.19
N ALA A 45 27.35 -19.43 32.53
CA ALA A 45 26.21 -20.19 32.02
C ALA A 45 24.87 -19.61 32.49
N HIS A 46 24.75 -19.28 33.78
CA HIS A 46 23.54 -18.61 34.31
C HIS A 46 23.31 -17.25 33.66
N LYS A 47 24.37 -16.45 33.48
CA LYS A 47 24.26 -15.18 32.77
C LYS A 47 23.78 -15.37 31.32
N GLY A 48 24.30 -16.38 30.61
CA GLY A 48 23.84 -16.71 29.26
C GLY A 48 22.38 -17.17 29.22
N GLN A 49 21.96 -17.95 30.21
CA GLN A 49 20.57 -18.39 30.35
C GLN A 49 19.62 -17.23 30.65
N ASP A 50 19.99 -16.34 31.58
CA ASP A 50 19.21 -15.15 31.93
C ASP A 50 19.13 -14.19 30.76
N TRP A 51 20.23 -14.00 30.03
CA TRP A 51 20.27 -13.20 28.81
C TRP A 51 19.29 -13.73 27.75
N GLY A 52 19.33 -15.03 27.47
CA GLY A 52 18.41 -15.67 26.51
C GLY A 52 16.96 -15.60 26.97
N SER A 53 16.70 -15.82 28.25
CA SER A 53 15.36 -15.79 28.84
C SER A 53 14.78 -14.38 28.85
N ALA A 54 15.58 -13.36 29.15
CA ALA A 54 15.19 -11.95 29.07
C ALA A 54 14.86 -11.54 27.64
N LEU A 55 15.65 -11.98 26.65
CA LEU A 55 15.35 -11.72 25.23
C LEU A 55 14.06 -12.41 24.78
N SER A 56 13.86 -13.68 25.15
CA SER A 56 12.60 -14.39 24.84
C SER A 56 11.39 -13.76 25.54
N ALA A 57 11.54 -13.26 26.77
CA ALA A 57 10.48 -12.51 27.46
C ALA A 57 10.17 -11.19 26.73
N ALA A 58 11.17 -10.47 26.26
CA ALA A 58 10.97 -9.26 25.45
C ALA A 58 10.18 -9.57 24.17
N GLN A 59 10.54 -10.65 23.45
CA GLN A 59 9.80 -11.10 22.27
C GLN A 59 8.35 -11.49 22.59
N ALA A 60 8.13 -12.20 23.70
CA ALA A 60 6.79 -12.55 24.17
C ALA A 60 5.92 -11.31 24.45
N GLY A 61 6.50 -10.21 24.95
CA GLY A 61 5.78 -8.95 25.13
C GLY A 61 5.32 -8.30 23.81
N ILE A 62 6.13 -8.39 22.75
CA ILE A 62 5.70 -7.95 21.40
C ILE A 62 4.54 -8.82 20.91
N GLU A 63 4.64 -10.14 21.06
CA GLU A 63 3.58 -11.07 20.66
C GLU A 63 2.28 -10.88 21.45
N ASP A 64 2.35 -10.60 22.76
CA ASP A 64 1.18 -10.26 23.59
C ASP A 64 0.47 -9.03 23.05
N TYR A 65 1.22 -7.96 22.74
CA TYR A 65 0.63 -6.74 22.19
C TYR A 65 0.02 -6.96 20.79
N VAL A 66 0.71 -7.70 19.91
CA VAL A 66 0.18 -8.11 18.60
C VAL A 66 -1.11 -8.93 18.74
N ALA A 67 -1.18 -9.85 19.71
CA ALA A 67 -2.37 -10.66 19.96
C ALA A 67 -3.57 -9.80 20.40
N ARG A 68 -3.34 -8.75 21.20
CA ARG A 68 -4.36 -7.79 21.61
C ARG A 68 -4.89 -6.96 20.44
N LEU A 69 -3.99 -6.45 19.60
CA LEU A 69 -4.35 -5.75 18.36
C LEU A 69 -5.19 -6.64 17.42
N ASN A 70 -4.80 -7.90 17.24
CA ASN A 70 -5.54 -8.85 16.40
C ASN A 70 -6.91 -9.24 16.97
N ARG A 71 -7.12 -9.08 18.29
CA ARG A 71 -8.43 -9.29 18.92
C ARG A 71 -9.33 -8.05 18.80
N ASN A 72 -8.76 -6.86 18.88
CA ASN A 72 -9.46 -5.59 18.76
C ASN A 72 -8.57 -4.56 18.04
N ASP A 73 -8.94 -4.21 16.81
CA ASP A 73 -8.21 -3.27 15.96
C ASP A 73 -8.10 -1.87 16.60
N ASN A 74 -9.03 -1.50 17.49
CA ASN A 74 -9.00 -0.23 18.21
C ASN A 74 -8.03 -0.22 19.40
N TYR A 75 -7.39 -1.35 19.75
CA TYR A 75 -6.49 -1.43 20.90
C TYR A 75 -5.30 -0.47 20.80
N GLY A 76 -4.78 -0.24 19.59
CA GLY A 76 -3.71 0.74 19.36
C GLY A 76 -4.16 2.21 19.40
N ARG A 77 -5.47 2.48 19.41
CA ARG A 77 -6.05 3.83 19.41
C ARG A 77 -6.59 4.25 20.78
N ILE A 78 -6.88 3.28 21.64
CA ILE A 78 -7.49 3.48 22.94
C ILE A 78 -6.57 2.86 23.99
N TRP A 79 -6.11 3.68 24.92
CA TRP A 79 -5.27 3.20 26.02
C TRP A 79 -6.05 2.27 26.95
N ASP A 80 -5.51 1.07 27.15
CA ASP A 80 -6.00 0.10 28.13
C ASP A 80 -5.28 0.29 29.46
N CYS A 81 -5.85 1.14 30.33
CA CYS A 81 -5.30 1.44 31.64
C CYS A 81 -5.32 0.24 32.61
N THR A 82 -5.97 -0.87 32.25
CA THR A 82 -6.03 -2.09 33.08
C THR A 82 -4.89 -3.05 32.77
N ASN A 83 -4.18 -2.86 31.66
CA ASN A 83 -3.08 -3.71 31.26
C ASN A 83 -1.81 -3.42 32.08
N PRO A 84 -1.35 -4.36 32.93
CA PRO A 84 -0.18 -4.15 33.75
C PRO A 84 1.11 -3.94 32.93
N ALA A 85 1.22 -4.57 31.75
CA ALA A 85 2.40 -4.45 30.90
C ALA A 85 2.57 -3.07 30.25
N LEU A 86 1.51 -2.26 30.17
CA LEU A 86 1.57 -0.85 29.70
C LEU A 86 1.85 0.12 30.84
N LYS A 87 1.61 -0.27 32.09
CA LYS A 87 1.76 0.65 33.21
C LYS A 87 3.24 0.95 33.43
N GLY A 88 3.68 2.18 33.18
CA GLY A 88 5.08 2.53 33.34
C GLY A 88 5.36 4.02 33.16
N PRO A 89 6.62 4.42 33.39
CA PRO A 89 7.04 5.82 33.34
C PRO A 89 7.19 6.38 31.91
N ASN A 90 7.34 5.51 30.89
CA ASN A 90 7.64 5.88 29.51
C ASN A 90 6.46 5.62 28.55
N GLN A 91 5.34 6.31 28.76
CA GLN A 91 4.12 6.14 27.95
C GLN A 91 3.68 7.48 27.33
N PRO A 92 4.19 7.85 26.14
CA PRO A 92 3.93 9.15 25.54
C PRO A 92 2.45 9.30 25.15
N GLY A 93 1.82 10.39 25.60
CA GLY A 93 0.43 10.69 25.26
C GLY A 93 -0.61 9.75 25.89
N ASN A 94 -0.24 9.02 26.95
CA ASN A 94 -1.19 8.15 27.66
C ASN A 94 -2.33 8.94 28.32
N THR A 95 -3.53 8.36 28.34
CA THR A 95 -4.71 8.91 29.02
C THR A 95 -4.96 8.29 30.40
N CYS A 96 -4.07 7.41 30.85
CA CYS A 96 -4.18 6.67 32.11
C CYS A 96 -3.62 7.42 33.33
N GLY A 97 -3.05 8.61 33.12
CA GLY A 97 -2.44 9.43 34.16
C GLY A 97 -1.07 8.91 34.62
N TRP A 98 -0.43 8.05 33.84
CA TRP A 98 0.92 7.58 34.15
C TRP A 98 1.93 8.69 33.86
N THR A 99 2.75 8.98 34.86
CA THR A 99 3.85 9.96 34.82
C THR A 99 5.19 9.24 34.93
N SER A 100 6.30 9.97 34.79
CA SER A 100 7.65 9.45 34.99
C SER A 100 7.92 8.84 36.38
N ALA A 101 7.06 9.10 37.37
CA ALA A 101 7.15 8.48 38.70
C ALA A 101 6.33 7.18 38.82
N THR A 102 5.65 6.75 37.76
CA THR A 102 4.78 5.56 37.79
C THR A 102 5.64 4.30 37.85
N PRO A 103 5.43 3.41 38.84
CA PRO A 103 6.14 2.14 38.87
C PRO A 103 5.79 1.26 37.67
N THR A 104 6.82 0.68 37.07
CA THR A 104 6.73 -0.26 35.95
C THR A 104 5.97 -1.53 36.34
N GLY A 105 4.93 -1.86 35.58
CA GLY A 105 4.17 -3.09 35.71
C GLY A 105 4.79 -4.20 34.88
N TRP A 106 5.11 -5.31 35.54
CA TRP A 106 5.73 -6.49 34.93
C TRP A 106 4.72 -7.63 34.83
N VAL A 107 4.65 -8.25 33.67
CA VAL A 107 3.80 -9.42 33.41
C VAL A 107 4.68 -10.65 33.21
N PRO A 108 4.53 -11.72 34.02
CA PRO A 108 5.30 -12.94 33.84
C PRO A 108 4.90 -13.64 32.53
N VAL A 109 5.87 -14.19 31.80
CA VAL A 109 5.63 -14.97 30.57
C VAL A 109 4.78 -16.20 30.88
N VAL A 110 5.07 -16.84 32.02
CA VAL A 110 4.30 -17.98 32.53
C VAL A 110 3.54 -17.51 33.77
N ALA A 111 2.21 -17.50 33.71
CA ALA A 111 1.36 -16.97 34.78
C ALA A 111 1.56 -17.67 36.14
N THR A 112 2.00 -18.93 36.15
CA THR A 112 2.28 -19.70 37.36
C THR A 112 3.67 -19.42 37.95
N GLU A 113 4.50 -18.63 37.29
CA GLU A 113 5.87 -18.30 37.69
C GLU A 113 6.04 -16.78 37.87
N PRO A 114 5.51 -16.19 38.96
CA PRO A 114 5.53 -14.74 39.17
C PRO A 114 6.94 -14.14 39.31
N ASN A 115 7.93 -14.97 39.68
CA ASN A 115 9.35 -14.60 39.77
C ASN A 115 10.17 -15.05 38.55
N GLY A 116 9.51 -15.65 37.54
CA GLY A 116 10.16 -16.07 36.31
C GLY A 116 10.39 -14.89 35.35
N PRO A 117 10.79 -15.19 34.10
CA PRO A 117 10.95 -14.17 33.08
C PRO A 117 9.66 -13.38 32.89
N ALA A 118 9.79 -12.05 32.84
CA ALA A 118 8.65 -11.13 32.75
C ALA A 118 8.93 -10.04 31.73
N PHE A 119 7.87 -9.42 31.20
CA PHE A 119 7.96 -8.34 30.23
C PHE A 119 7.15 -7.10 30.63
N HIS A 120 7.55 -5.98 30.06
CA HIS A 120 6.90 -4.68 30.11
C HIS A 120 7.06 -4.04 28.72
N TYR A 121 6.09 -3.28 28.22
CA TYR A 121 6.22 -2.61 26.93
C TYR A 121 5.80 -1.14 26.94
N ASP A 122 6.62 -0.32 26.29
CA ASP A 122 6.36 1.08 25.97
C ASP A 122 5.79 1.18 24.56
N VAL A 123 4.73 1.97 24.39
CA VAL A 123 3.99 2.05 23.13
C VAL A 123 3.86 3.49 22.65
N ASP A 124 4.13 3.70 21.36
CA ASP A 124 3.85 4.94 20.65
C ASP A 124 3.00 4.67 19.39
N ALA A 125 1.74 5.10 19.43
CA ALA A 125 0.80 5.01 18.32
C ALA A 125 0.64 6.32 17.54
N SER A 126 1.45 7.36 17.81
CA SER A 126 1.34 8.67 17.15
C SER A 126 1.52 8.63 15.63
N ASN A 127 2.17 7.59 15.14
CA ASN A 127 2.44 7.36 13.72
C ASN A 127 1.42 6.44 13.05
N LEU A 128 0.50 5.82 13.79
CA LEU A 128 -0.45 4.84 13.26
C LEU A 128 -1.23 5.38 12.05
N ASP A 129 -1.79 6.57 12.19
CA ASP A 129 -2.54 7.23 11.11
C ASP A 129 -1.63 7.84 10.04
N LYS A 130 -0.35 8.07 10.32
CA LYS A 130 0.56 8.77 9.41
C LYS A 130 1.36 7.83 8.53
N ASN A 131 1.77 6.67 9.01
CA ASN A 131 2.61 5.71 8.28
C ASN A 131 2.17 4.24 8.46
N GLY A 132 1.06 4.00 9.16
CA GLY A 132 0.49 2.68 9.36
C GLY A 132 1.22 1.80 10.38
N THR A 133 2.05 2.38 11.27
CA THR A 133 2.78 1.63 12.29
C THR A 133 2.59 2.17 13.71
N ILE A 134 2.68 1.24 14.67
CA ILE A 134 2.77 1.49 16.11
C ILE A 134 4.17 1.05 16.53
N SER A 135 4.94 1.91 17.19
CA SER A 135 6.21 1.47 17.80
C SER A 135 5.92 0.83 19.14
N VAL A 136 6.48 -0.36 19.35
CA VAL A 136 6.40 -1.08 20.63
C VAL A 136 7.78 -1.50 21.03
N SER A 137 8.24 -0.98 22.17
CA SER A 137 9.50 -1.35 22.80
C SER A 137 9.19 -2.25 23.99
N SER A 138 9.46 -3.56 23.85
CA SER A 138 9.24 -4.55 24.90
C SER A 138 10.54 -4.86 25.61
N THR A 139 10.57 -4.65 26.93
CA THR A 139 11.68 -5.02 27.81
C THR A 139 11.34 -6.28 28.56
N GLY A 140 12.18 -7.31 28.41
CA GLY A 140 12.12 -8.54 29.18
C GLY A 140 13.17 -8.54 30.29
N ARG A 141 12.86 -9.16 31.43
CA ARG A 141 13.78 -9.36 32.55
C ARG A 141 13.85 -10.83 32.96
N SER A 142 15.04 -11.29 33.33
CA SER A 142 15.29 -12.59 33.96
C SER A 142 16.47 -12.46 34.91
N GLY A 143 16.28 -12.81 36.19
CA GLY A 143 17.33 -12.64 37.19
C GLY A 143 17.83 -11.19 37.27
N ASN A 144 19.12 -11.00 36.99
CA ASN A 144 19.78 -9.68 36.97
C ASN A 144 20.02 -9.13 35.55
N GLU A 145 19.42 -9.72 34.52
CA GLU A 145 19.58 -9.30 33.13
C GLU A 145 18.28 -8.73 32.57
N THR A 146 18.39 -7.68 31.76
CA THR A 146 17.29 -7.09 30.99
C THR A 146 17.68 -6.92 29.53
N ARG A 147 16.71 -7.12 28.63
CA ARG A 147 16.87 -6.93 27.17
C ARG A 147 15.64 -6.22 26.62
N THR A 148 15.84 -5.32 25.67
CA THR A 148 14.76 -4.56 25.04
C THR A 148 14.74 -4.81 23.54
N VAL A 149 13.59 -5.20 23.02
CA VAL A 149 13.33 -5.38 21.60
C VAL A 149 12.29 -4.35 21.18
N GLU A 150 12.61 -3.58 20.15
CA GLU A 150 11.66 -2.69 19.50
C GLU A 150 11.10 -3.34 18.24
N ALA A 151 9.79 -3.22 18.06
CA ALA A 151 9.09 -3.64 16.86
C ALA A 151 8.17 -2.52 16.36
N ALA A 152 8.27 -2.20 15.07
CA ALA A 152 7.22 -1.45 14.40
C ALA A 152 6.12 -2.42 13.98
N ILE A 153 5.00 -2.37 14.68
CA ILE A 153 3.85 -3.22 14.45
C ILE A 153 2.95 -2.53 13.43
N GLY A 154 2.62 -3.23 12.35
CA GLY A 154 1.74 -2.73 11.30
C GLY A 154 0.74 -3.79 10.87
N ARG A 155 -0.31 -3.33 10.20
CA ARG A 155 -1.31 -4.21 9.57
C ARG A 155 -1.01 -4.32 8.08
N GLY A 156 -1.20 -5.48 7.48
CA GLY A 156 -0.99 -5.63 6.03
C GLY A 156 -1.89 -4.70 5.21
N GLY A 157 -1.36 -4.14 4.14
CA GLY A 157 -2.07 -3.21 3.26
C GLY A 157 -1.69 -3.37 1.79
N SER A 158 -2.40 -2.64 0.93
CA SER A 158 -2.12 -2.58 -0.52
C SER A 158 -0.71 -2.11 -0.85
N THR A 159 -0.09 -1.35 0.05
CA THR A 159 1.29 -0.89 -0.05
C THR A 159 2.32 -2.01 0.08
N ASP A 160 1.95 -3.22 0.53
CA ASP A 160 2.88 -4.36 0.61
C ASP A 160 3.17 -5.00 -0.75
N PHE A 161 2.39 -4.64 -1.78
CA PHE A 161 2.46 -5.19 -3.13
C PHE A 161 2.68 -4.07 -4.14
N LEU A 162 3.39 -4.37 -5.22
CA LEU A 162 3.39 -3.54 -6.43
C LEU A 162 2.01 -3.58 -7.09
N TYR A 163 1.43 -4.76 -7.20
CA TYR A 163 0.20 -4.97 -7.94
C TYR A 163 -0.68 -5.96 -7.19
N TYR A 164 -1.87 -5.51 -6.88
CA TYR A 164 -2.96 -6.28 -6.32
C TYR A 164 -4.19 -6.11 -7.21
N THR A 165 -4.91 -7.20 -7.41
CA THR A 165 -6.19 -7.21 -8.09
C THR A 165 -7.11 -8.27 -7.48
N ASP A 166 -8.38 -7.91 -7.30
CA ASP A 166 -9.39 -8.87 -6.85
C ASP A 166 -9.85 -9.75 -8.03
N LEU A 167 -10.20 -9.13 -9.16
CA LEU A 167 -10.79 -9.77 -10.34
C LEU A 167 -9.97 -9.48 -11.61
N GLU A 168 -9.46 -10.53 -12.27
CA GLU A 168 -8.59 -10.44 -13.46
C GLU A 168 -9.36 -10.30 -14.79
N HIS A 169 -10.46 -9.55 -14.79
CA HIS A 169 -11.20 -9.16 -16.00
C HIS A 169 -11.55 -7.68 -15.99
N ALA A 170 -12.00 -7.17 -17.14
CA ALA A 170 -12.29 -5.76 -17.29
C ALA A 170 -13.52 -5.31 -16.48
N ASP A 171 -13.41 -4.12 -15.90
CA ASP A 171 -14.43 -3.50 -15.08
C ASP A 171 -15.81 -3.40 -15.77
N PRO A 172 -16.90 -3.90 -15.15
CA PRO A 172 -18.25 -3.82 -15.71
C PRO A 172 -18.75 -2.40 -15.98
N ALA A 173 -18.26 -1.41 -15.22
CA ALA A 173 -18.65 -0.01 -15.33
C ALA A 173 -17.77 0.80 -16.28
N ASN A 174 -16.68 0.22 -16.81
CA ASN A 174 -15.84 0.90 -17.79
C ASN A 174 -16.56 1.01 -19.13
N GLN A 175 -17.06 2.21 -19.44
CA GLN A 175 -17.84 2.49 -20.65
C GLN A 175 -17.02 2.41 -21.95
N PHE A 176 -15.68 2.46 -21.89
CA PHE A 176 -14.85 2.23 -23.09
C PHE A 176 -14.72 0.76 -23.44
N VAL A 177 -14.78 -0.11 -22.43
CA VAL A 177 -14.79 -1.57 -22.60
C VAL A 177 -16.20 -2.06 -22.90
N TYR A 178 -17.20 -1.56 -22.16
CA TYR A 178 -18.60 -1.87 -22.31
C TYR A 178 -19.41 -0.58 -22.59
N PRO A 179 -19.51 -0.13 -23.86
CA PRO A 179 -20.22 1.11 -24.21
C PRO A 179 -21.67 1.20 -23.70
N SER A 180 -22.35 0.07 -23.57
CA SER A 180 -23.73 0.00 -23.04
C SER A 180 -23.78 -0.57 -21.62
N GLY A 181 -22.64 -0.66 -20.92
CA GLY A 181 -22.47 -1.47 -19.71
C GLY A 181 -22.52 -2.96 -20.01
N THR A 182 -21.98 -3.78 -19.09
CA THR A 182 -22.18 -5.23 -19.18
C THR A 182 -23.54 -5.60 -18.60
N ASN A 183 -24.33 -6.38 -19.34
CA ASN A 183 -25.57 -6.96 -18.84
C ASN A 183 -25.36 -8.35 -18.20
N LYS A 184 -24.10 -8.76 -18.04
CA LYS A 184 -23.74 -10.13 -17.67
C LYS A 184 -23.36 -10.20 -16.21
N TYR A 185 -24.14 -10.99 -15.47
CA TYR A 185 -23.99 -11.22 -14.04
C TYR A 185 -22.55 -11.62 -13.66
N PHE A 186 -22.00 -12.61 -14.36
CA PHE A 186 -20.65 -13.17 -14.13
C PHE A 186 -19.50 -12.29 -14.64
N CYS A 187 -19.79 -11.08 -15.10
CA CYS A 187 -18.80 -10.06 -15.42
C CYS A 187 -18.90 -8.86 -14.46
N GLY A 188 -19.63 -9.00 -13.36
CA GLY A 188 -19.75 -7.98 -12.31
C GLY A 188 -20.87 -6.97 -12.50
N SER A 189 -21.86 -7.21 -13.38
CA SER A 189 -22.95 -6.24 -13.64
C SER A 189 -23.75 -5.84 -12.40
N ASN A 190 -23.77 -6.69 -11.37
CA ASN A 190 -24.48 -6.47 -10.11
C ASN A 190 -23.56 -6.15 -8.92
N GLY A 191 -22.33 -5.70 -9.20
CA GLY A 191 -21.31 -5.37 -8.21
C GLY A 191 -20.29 -6.48 -7.97
N ALA A 192 -19.13 -6.13 -7.43
CA ALA A 192 -17.98 -7.03 -7.25
C ALA A 192 -18.27 -8.22 -6.35
N GLN A 193 -19.08 -8.03 -5.30
CA GLN A 193 -19.41 -9.07 -4.33
C GLN A 193 -20.23 -10.22 -4.93
N LYS A 194 -20.85 -9.98 -6.10
CA LYS A 194 -21.65 -10.95 -6.85
C LYS A 194 -20.93 -11.47 -8.09
N ASP A 195 -19.74 -10.94 -8.37
CA ASP A 195 -18.89 -11.42 -9.45
C ASP A 195 -18.23 -12.75 -9.05
N ILE A 196 -17.63 -13.43 -10.02
CA ILE A 196 -16.96 -14.72 -9.80
C ILE A 196 -15.49 -14.67 -10.23
N TYR A 197 -14.66 -15.39 -9.47
CA TYR A 197 -13.29 -15.66 -9.86
C TYR A 197 -13.27 -16.64 -11.03
N TRP A 198 -12.16 -16.68 -11.77
CA TRP A 198 -12.03 -17.59 -12.91
C TRP A 198 -12.14 -19.05 -12.48
N TYR A 199 -11.58 -19.38 -11.32
CA TYR A 199 -11.57 -20.73 -10.78
C TYR A 199 -12.87 -21.08 -10.05
N SER A 200 -13.85 -20.18 -9.99
CA SER A 200 -15.15 -20.47 -9.36
C SER A 200 -15.89 -21.57 -10.12
N PRO A 201 -16.60 -22.48 -9.42
CA PRO A 201 -17.37 -23.52 -10.08
C PRO A 201 -18.50 -22.91 -10.93
N PRO A 202 -18.89 -23.57 -12.04
CA PRO A 202 -20.02 -23.11 -12.85
C PRO A 202 -21.31 -23.06 -12.04
N ILE A 203 -22.11 -22.00 -12.23
CA ILE A 203 -23.43 -21.83 -11.62
C ILE A 203 -24.48 -21.88 -12.72
N GLY A 204 -25.32 -22.91 -12.70
CA GLY A 204 -26.37 -23.09 -13.72
C GLY A 204 -25.84 -23.31 -15.15
N GLY A 205 -24.64 -23.90 -15.28
CA GLY A 205 -23.98 -24.15 -16.57
C GLY A 205 -23.17 -22.97 -17.12
N TYR A 206 -23.18 -21.83 -16.44
CA TYR A 206 -22.38 -20.65 -16.78
C TYR A 206 -21.17 -20.52 -15.85
N ASP A 207 -20.03 -20.15 -16.42
CA ASP A 207 -18.78 -19.83 -15.75
C ASP A 207 -18.17 -18.56 -16.37
N ARG A 208 -17.01 -18.10 -15.88
CA ARG A 208 -16.41 -16.89 -16.47
C ARG A 208 -15.95 -17.11 -17.92
N ALA A 209 -15.52 -18.30 -18.28
CA ALA A 209 -14.98 -18.60 -19.61
C ALA A 209 -16.04 -18.50 -20.71
N ASN A 210 -17.28 -18.92 -20.43
CA ASN A 210 -18.40 -18.89 -21.38
C ASN A 210 -19.34 -17.69 -21.19
N SER A 211 -19.10 -16.85 -20.18
CA SER A 211 -19.87 -15.62 -19.96
C SER A 211 -19.50 -14.50 -20.92
N GLY A 212 -18.39 -14.57 -21.66
CA GLY A 212 -17.99 -13.54 -22.63
C GLY A 212 -17.74 -12.18 -21.98
N CYS A 213 -17.14 -12.19 -20.80
CA CYS A 213 -16.52 -11.02 -20.19
C CYS A 213 -15.30 -10.60 -21.02
N VAL A 214 -15.00 -9.30 -21.03
CA VAL A 214 -13.78 -8.81 -21.67
C VAL A 214 -12.59 -9.14 -20.77
N GLU A 215 -11.73 -10.02 -21.28
CA GLU A 215 -10.56 -10.53 -20.58
C GLU A 215 -9.32 -9.72 -20.94
N ILE A 216 -8.58 -9.28 -19.92
CA ILE A 216 -7.34 -8.52 -20.10
C ILE A 216 -6.17 -9.46 -19.80
N GLY A 217 -5.28 -9.64 -20.78
CA GLY A 217 -4.10 -10.48 -20.64
C GLY A 217 -2.83 -9.66 -20.40
N PHE A 218 -1.89 -10.23 -19.64
CA PHE A 218 -0.51 -9.75 -19.64
C PHE A 218 0.18 -10.14 -20.95
N ALA A 219 0.90 -9.19 -21.54
CA ALA A 219 1.54 -9.35 -22.84
C ALA A 219 3.07 -9.22 -22.74
N SER A 220 3.77 -9.58 -23.81
CA SER A 220 5.23 -9.39 -23.87
C SER A 220 5.59 -7.91 -23.78
N GLY A 221 6.63 -7.63 -22.99
CA GLY A 221 7.05 -6.29 -22.61
C GLY A 221 6.46 -5.81 -21.28
N ASP A 222 5.39 -6.44 -20.76
CA ASP A 222 4.93 -6.14 -19.40
C ASP A 222 6.01 -6.62 -18.40
N VAL A 223 6.54 -5.69 -17.62
CA VAL A 223 7.51 -5.96 -16.54
C VAL A 223 6.94 -5.43 -15.23
N LEU A 224 6.84 -6.32 -14.24
CA LEU A 224 6.44 -6.01 -12.88
C LEU A 224 7.64 -6.26 -11.95
N ASP A 225 8.16 -5.18 -11.38
CA ASP A 225 9.30 -5.17 -10.46
C ASP A 225 8.83 -4.94 -9.02
N GLY A 226 8.34 -6.01 -8.40
CA GLY A 226 7.82 -6.01 -7.04
C GLY A 226 6.89 -7.17 -6.76
N LYS A 227 6.44 -7.31 -5.50
CA LYS A 227 5.50 -8.36 -5.11
C LYS A 227 4.14 -8.15 -5.78
N VAL A 228 3.54 -9.23 -6.25
CA VAL A 228 2.23 -9.19 -6.94
C VAL A 228 1.28 -10.18 -6.29
N HIS A 229 0.02 -9.79 -6.12
CA HIS A 229 -1.04 -10.61 -5.55
C HIS A 229 -2.28 -10.60 -6.44
N PHE A 230 -2.82 -11.78 -6.71
CA PHE A 230 -4.09 -11.96 -7.41
C PHE A 230 -5.05 -12.75 -6.52
N ASN A 231 -6.21 -12.20 -6.14
CA ASN A 231 -7.24 -13.10 -5.60
C ASN A 231 -7.75 -14.06 -6.68
N ASP A 232 -7.60 -13.69 -7.94
CA ASP A 232 -8.02 -14.45 -9.10
C ASP A 232 -6.85 -15.14 -9.83
N LEU A 233 -7.14 -15.83 -10.94
CA LEU A 233 -6.15 -16.43 -11.81
C LEU A 233 -5.80 -15.46 -12.97
N PRO A 234 -4.54 -15.04 -13.15
CA PRO A 234 -4.18 -14.08 -14.20
C PRO A 234 -4.10 -14.74 -15.59
N LYS A 235 -4.47 -13.98 -16.63
CA LYS A 235 -4.37 -14.42 -18.04
C LYS A 235 -3.05 -13.96 -18.66
N MET A 236 -2.33 -14.89 -19.29
CA MET A 236 -1.13 -14.60 -20.07
C MET A 236 -1.43 -14.72 -21.56
N ASN A 237 -1.00 -13.74 -22.36
CA ASN A 237 -1.05 -13.79 -23.81
C ASN A 237 0.17 -14.50 -24.40
N ALA A 238 0.15 -14.75 -25.72
CA ALA A 238 1.08 -15.56 -26.53
C ALA A 238 2.59 -15.25 -26.42
N ALA A 239 3.02 -14.29 -25.61
CA ALA A 239 4.43 -13.98 -25.41
C ALA A 239 4.85 -13.78 -23.93
N GLY A 240 3.94 -14.03 -22.97
CA GLY A 240 4.22 -14.00 -21.52
C GLY A 240 4.56 -12.61 -20.97
N ALA A 241 4.69 -12.49 -19.64
CA ALA A 241 5.15 -11.29 -18.96
C ALA A 241 6.25 -11.64 -17.94
N THR A 242 6.99 -10.63 -17.46
CA THR A 242 8.07 -10.80 -16.49
C THR A 242 7.65 -10.30 -15.11
N PHE A 243 7.63 -11.20 -14.13
CA PHE A 243 7.36 -10.93 -12.71
C PHE A 243 8.65 -11.12 -11.91
N GLN A 244 9.37 -10.05 -11.62
CA GLN A 244 10.71 -10.14 -11.02
C GLN A 244 10.71 -10.70 -9.59
N ALA A 245 9.62 -10.51 -8.84
CA ALA A 245 9.44 -11.11 -7.52
C ALA A 245 8.45 -12.28 -7.52
N SER A 246 8.12 -12.82 -8.71
CA SER A 246 6.99 -13.74 -8.91
C SER A 246 5.65 -13.14 -8.46
N TYR A 247 4.63 -13.95 -8.26
CA TYR A 247 3.36 -13.53 -7.70
C TYR A 247 2.73 -14.57 -6.78
N GLU A 248 1.76 -14.11 -6.01
CA GLU A 248 0.90 -14.91 -5.15
C GLU A 248 -0.52 -14.94 -5.76
N THR A 249 -1.20 -16.08 -5.70
CA THR A 249 -2.60 -16.19 -6.18
C THR A 249 -3.47 -16.97 -5.21
N SER A 250 -4.74 -16.58 -5.08
CA SER A 250 -5.72 -17.31 -4.27
C SER A 250 -6.48 -18.39 -5.02
N ALA A 251 -6.06 -18.71 -6.25
CA ALA A 251 -6.60 -19.82 -7.01
C ALA A 251 -6.19 -21.18 -6.39
N PRO A 252 -7.14 -22.02 -5.94
CA PRO A 252 -6.83 -23.30 -5.30
C PRO A 252 -6.00 -24.25 -6.17
N SER A 253 -6.13 -24.16 -7.50
CA SER A 253 -5.31 -24.92 -8.45
C SER A 253 -3.81 -24.64 -8.33
N CYS A 254 -3.42 -23.48 -7.80
CA CYS A 254 -2.02 -23.13 -7.59
C CYS A 254 -1.41 -23.84 -6.38
N ALA A 255 -2.22 -24.22 -5.37
CA ALA A 255 -1.75 -24.93 -4.18
C ALA A 255 -1.17 -26.31 -4.52
N THR A 256 -1.64 -26.93 -5.60
CA THR A 256 -1.19 -28.24 -6.09
C THR A 256 -0.21 -28.14 -7.27
N ALA A 257 0.19 -26.93 -7.66
CA ALA A 257 1.04 -26.73 -8.83
C ALA A 257 2.49 -27.14 -8.52
N THR A 258 3.10 -27.93 -9.41
CA THR A 258 4.48 -28.38 -9.27
C THR A 258 5.42 -27.71 -10.28
N PRO A 259 6.70 -27.49 -9.92
CA PRO A 259 7.72 -27.07 -10.88
C PRO A 259 7.87 -28.12 -12.01
N PRO A 260 8.20 -27.72 -13.25
CA PRO A 260 8.45 -26.35 -13.72
C PRO A 260 7.23 -25.69 -14.40
N SER A 261 6.09 -26.37 -14.53
CA SER A 261 5.00 -25.92 -15.40
C SER A 261 4.07 -24.90 -14.73
N TYR A 262 3.94 -24.91 -13.40
CA TYR A 262 3.06 -24.04 -12.60
C TYR A 262 1.68 -23.78 -13.22
N ALA A 263 1.15 -24.74 -13.99
CA ALA A 263 -0.02 -24.54 -14.85
C ALA A 263 -1.30 -24.23 -14.06
N GLY A 264 -1.36 -24.62 -12.78
CA GLY A 264 -2.46 -24.28 -11.88
C GLY A 264 -2.44 -22.84 -11.36
N CYS A 265 -1.36 -22.09 -11.59
CA CYS A 265 -1.20 -20.71 -11.12
C CYS A 265 -1.44 -19.67 -12.22
N VAL A 266 -1.70 -20.08 -13.47
CA VAL A 266 -1.81 -19.18 -14.62
C VAL A 266 -2.87 -19.67 -15.61
N ARG A 267 -3.62 -18.76 -16.24
CA ARG A 267 -4.54 -19.12 -17.35
C ARG A 267 -3.80 -19.18 -18.67
N SER A 268 -4.02 -20.26 -19.42
CA SER A 268 -3.39 -20.48 -20.72
C SER A 268 -3.92 -19.54 -21.81
N GLY A 269 -2.99 -18.84 -22.44
CA GLY A 269 -3.17 -18.07 -23.68
C GLY A 269 -1.85 -17.79 -24.39
N GLY A 270 -0.75 -18.43 -23.95
CA GLY A 270 0.62 -18.18 -24.40
C GLY A 270 1.69 -18.93 -23.60
N PRO A 271 2.99 -18.62 -23.80
CA PRO A 271 4.12 -19.22 -23.09
C PRO A 271 4.07 -18.86 -21.60
N THR A 272 4.74 -19.68 -20.79
CA THR A 272 4.84 -19.49 -19.35
C THR A 272 5.48 -18.12 -19.03
N PRO A 273 4.91 -17.34 -18.09
CA PRO A 273 5.53 -16.10 -17.64
C PRO A 273 6.91 -16.38 -17.01
N ILE A 274 7.77 -15.36 -16.99
CA ILE A 274 9.07 -15.44 -16.33
C ILE A 274 8.87 -15.04 -14.87
N PHE A 275 9.21 -15.94 -13.96
CA PHE A 275 9.18 -15.70 -12.52
C PHE A 275 10.59 -15.53 -11.95
N GLY A 276 10.91 -14.35 -11.42
CA GLY A 276 12.28 -14.03 -11.04
C GLY A 276 13.15 -13.82 -12.27
N SER A 277 14.14 -14.69 -12.44
CA SER A 277 14.95 -14.74 -13.65
C SER A 277 15.02 -16.17 -14.20
N VAL A 278 15.45 -16.30 -15.46
CA VAL A 278 15.69 -17.61 -16.07
C VAL A 278 16.76 -18.41 -15.29
N SER A 279 17.71 -17.72 -14.66
CA SER A 279 18.81 -18.34 -13.89
C SER A 279 18.45 -18.62 -12.42
N ASN A 280 17.46 -17.93 -11.86
CA ASN A 280 17.02 -18.08 -10.48
C ASN A 280 15.48 -17.95 -10.42
N PRO A 281 14.74 -19.00 -10.82
CA PRO A 281 13.29 -18.95 -10.89
C PRO A 281 12.67 -18.91 -9.49
N ILE A 282 11.72 -17.99 -9.28
CA ILE A 282 10.97 -17.88 -8.02
C ILE A 282 9.56 -18.42 -8.25
N PRO A 283 9.15 -19.57 -7.68
CA PRO A 283 7.83 -20.14 -7.93
C PRO A 283 6.70 -19.21 -7.49
N PRO A 284 5.59 -19.11 -8.25
CA PRO A 284 4.36 -18.52 -7.72
C PRO A 284 3.81 -19.40 -6.59
N LYS A 285 3.07 -18.81 -5.66
CA LYS A 285 2.52 -19.53 -4.51
C LYS A 285 1.03 -19.28 -4.30
N TYR A 286 0.35 -20.28 -3.75
CA TYR A 286 -1.00 -20.12 -3.23
C TYR A 286 -0.97 -19.33 -1.92
N VAL A 287 -1.91 -18.39 -1.77
CA VAL A 287 -2.19 -17.67 -0.53
C VAL A 287 -3.69 -17.40 -0.40
N ASP A 288 -4.18 -17.25 0.83
CA ASP A 288 -5.57 -16.88 1.07
C ASP A 288 -5.89 -15.49 0.49
N PRO A 289 -7.15 -15.25 0.05
CA PRO A 289 -7.54 -13.99 -0.55
C PRO A 289 -7.43 -12.83 0.44
N LEU A 290 -7.08 -11.64 -0.07
CA LEU A 290 -7.07 -10.39 0.68
C LEU A 290 -8.25 -9.55 0.23
N TYR A 291 -8.94 -8.86 1.14
CA TYR A 291 -10.15 -8.12 0.76
C TYR A 291 -9.92 -6.60 0.80
N LEU A 292 -10.33 -5.95 -0.28
CA LEU A 292 -10.52 -4.51 -0.35
C LEU A 292 -11.90 -4.17 0.22
N ASP A 293 -11.97 -3.37 1.27
CA ASP A 293 -13.21 -2.77 1.74
C ASP A 293 -13.36 -1.34 1.22
N ASP A 294 -14.61 -0.92 1.03
CA ASP A 294 -14.90 0.49 0.84
C ASP A 294 -14.75 1.25 2.17
N THR A 295 -13.70 2.05 2.25
CA THR A 295 -13.39 2.90 3.40
C THR A 295 -13.54 4.40 3.09
N SER A 296 -14.15 4.73 1.94
CA SER A 296 -14.30 6.09 1.42
C SER A 296 -14.92 7.06 2.44
N ALA A 297 -15.95 6.61 3.16
CA ALA A 297 -16.67 7.41 4.16
C ALA A 297 -15.78 7.93 5.30
N LYS A 298 -14.64 7.27 5.59
CA LYS A 298 -13.72 7.70 6.66
C LYS A 298 -12.97 8.98 6.30
N PHE A 299 -12.70 9.21 5.01
CA PHE A 299 -11.90 10.34 4.54
C PHE A 299 -12.54 11.69 4.86
N ALA A 300 -13.87 11.76 4.92
CA ALA A 300 -14.62 12.97 5.34
C ALA A 300 -14.28 13.45 6.76
N THR A 301 -13.71 12.58 7.60
CA THR A 301 -13.38 12.89 9.01
C THR A 301 -11.89 13.04 9.27
N TYR A 302 -11.03 12.68 8.31
CA TYR A 302 -9.59 12.78 8.47
C TYR A 302 -9.11 14.24 8.37
N PRO A 303 -8.02 14.60 9.07
CA PRO A 303 -7.49 15.96 9.04
C PRO A 303 -6.88 16.29 7.67
N GLY A 304 -7.03 17.56 7.28
CA GLY A 304 -6.45 18.11 6.06
C GLY A 304 -7.45 18.98 5.29
N CYS A 305 -7.38 18.94 3.97
CA CYS A 305 -8.22 19.76 3.09
C CYS A 305 -9.42 18.99 2.56
N HIS A 306 -10.59 19.60 2.61
CA HIS A 306 -11.86 19.02 2.17
C HIS A 306 -12.48 19.90 1.09
N TYR A 307 -12.47 19.43 -0.15
CA TYR A 307 -13.04 20.11 -1.30
C TYR A 307 -14.32 19.41 -1.77
N TYR A 308 -15.05 20.06 -2.68
CA TYR A 308 -16.37 19.59 -3.12
C TYR A 308 -16.53 19.75 -4.64
N GLY A 309 -17.21 18.77 -5.25
CA GLY A 309 -17.55 18.76 -6.67
C GLY A 309 -16.39 18.28 -7.53
N ALA A 310 -16.19 18.88 -8.70
CA ALA A 310 -15.01 18.63 -9.52
C ALA A 310 -13.90 19.59 -9.07
N THR A 311 -12.83 19.03 -8.52
CA THR A 311 -11.70 19.80 -7.99
C THR A 311 -10.43 19.48 -8.76
N ARG A 312 -9.69 20.51 -9.18
CA ARG A 312 -8.37 20.35 -9.81
C ARG A 312 -7.27 20.78 -8.87
N ILE A 313 -6.21 19.99 -8.78
CA ILE A 313 -5.01 20.29 -8.00
C ILE A 313 -3.77 20.14 -8.88
N LYS A 314 -2.98 21.22 -8.96
CA LYS A 314 -1.67 21.22 -9.61
C LYS A 314 -0.60 21.45 -8.57
N PHE A 315 0.25 20.47 -8.32
CA PHE A 315 1.35 20.58 -7.37
C PHE A 315 2.51 21.36 -7.98
N ASN A 316 2.96 22.40 -7.29
CA ASN A 316 3.91 23.36 -7.82
C ASN A 316 5.35 22.86 -7.63
N ALA A 317 6.14 22.89 -8.69
CA ALA A 317 7.58 22.66 -8.60
C ALA A 317 8.32 23.79 -7.86
N SER A 318 7.80 25.02 -7.98
CA SER A 318 8.31 26.20 -7.28
C SER A 318 7.16 27.15 -6.93
N PRO A 319 7.03 27.60 -5.65
CA PRO A 319 7.76 27.10 -4.49
C PRO A 319 7.36 25.65 -4.16
N ALA A 320 8.35 24.78 -3.94
CA ALA A 320 8.10 23.37 -3.66
C ALA A 320 7.34 23.20 -2.33
N GLY A 321 6.41 22.23 -2.29
CA GLY A 321 5.52 22.04 -1.13
C GLY A 321 4.29 22.92 -1.14
N THR A 322 3.99 23.53 -2.29
CA THR A 322 2.74 24.23 -2.51
C THR A 322 1.94 23.61 -3.67
N MET A 323 0.65 23.90 -3.70
CA MET A 323 -0.29 23.48 -4.72
C MET A 323 -1.19 24.64 -5.15
N THR A 324 -1.68 24.54 -6.37
CA THR A 324 -2.74 25.39 -6.89
C THR A 324 -4.02 24.58 -6.99
N VAL A 325 -5.11 25.11 -6.44
CA VAL A 325 -6.40 24.41 -6.36
C VAL A 325 -7.48 25.21 -7.06
N TRP A 326 -8.27 24.54 -7.88
CA TRP A 326 -9.53 25.04 -8.45
C TRP A 326 -10.66 24.19 -7.89
N SER A 327 -11.64 24.81 -7.23
CA SER A 327 -12.79 24.09 -6.68
C SER A 327 -14.00 25.02 -6.57
N LYS A 328 -14.85 24.99 -7.60
CA LYS A 328 -16.03 25.86 -7.70
C LYS A 328 -17.09 25.54 -6.64
N ASP A 329 -17.38 24.26 -6.45
CA ASP A 329 -18.40 23.78 -5.51
C ASP A 329 -17.97 23.87 -4.03
N SER A 330 -16.70 24.22 -3.77
CA SER A 330 -16.19 24.60 -2.45
C SER A 330 -16.51 26.04 -2.06
N ALA A 331 -17.11 26.84 -2.95
CA ALA A 331 -17.45 28.22 -2.66
C ALA A 331 -18.40 28.34 -1.46
N GLY A 332 -18.04 29.18 -0.49
CA GLY A 332 -18.83 29.41 0.73
C GLY A 332 -18.80 28.26 1.75
N LYS A 333 -17.97 27.22 1.55
CA LYS A 333 -17.82 26.09 2.48
C LYS A 333 -16.52 26.19 3.26
N SER A 334 -16.49 25.55 4.43
CA SER A 334 -15.25 25.35 5.20
C SER A 334 -14.48 24.18 4.59
N VAL A 335 -13.25 24.43 4.14
CA VAL A 335 -12.40 23.45 3.43
C VAL A 335 -11.20 22.97 4.24
N GLY A 336 -11.11 23.34 5.52
CA GLY A 336 -9.97 23.05 6.39
C GLY A 336 -8.97 24.19 6.52
N ALA A 337 -8.05 24.07 7.48
CA ALA A 337 -7.04 25.10 7.75
C ALA A 337 -5.95 25.11 6.65
N ASN A 338 -5.60 26.30 6.17
CA ASN A 338 -4.62 26.50 5.09
C ASN A 338 -5.01 25.87 3.73
N CYS A 339 -6.29 25.60 3.53
CA CYS A 339 -6.83 24.99 2.30
C CYS A 339 -7.49 26.02 1.35
N GLY A 340 -7.29 27.31 1.63
CA GLY A 340 -7.76 28.41 0.79
C GLY A 340 -9.23 28.80 1.00
N THR A 341 -9.70 29.72 0.17
CA THR A 341 -11.08 30.21 0.17
C THR A 341 -11.54 30.41 -1.27
N PHE A 342 -12.66 29.80 -1.66
CA PHE A 342 -13.10 29.79 -3.06
C PHE A 342 -14.28 30.74 -3.24
N THR A 343 -14.19 31.64 -4.24
CA THR A 343 -15.23 32.63 -4.53
C THR A 343 -15.31 32.91 -6.03
N ALA A 344 -16.39 33.53 -6.49
CA ALA A 344 -16.42 34.02 -7.87
C ALA A 344 -15.31 35.05 -8.16
N ALA A 345 -14.90 35.83 -7.15
CA ALA A 345 -13.92 36.91 -7.29
C ALA A 345 -12.50 36.42 -7.61
N ASN A 346 -12.11 35.24 -7.14
CA ASN A 346 -10.83 34.62 -7.48
C ASN A 346 -10.97 33.55 -8.58
N GLY A 347 -12.08 33.54 -9.31
CA GLY A 347 -12.35 32.51 -10.32
C GLY A 347 -12.36 31.10 -9.74
N TYR A 348 -12.70 30.96 -8.46
CA TYR A 348 -12.68 29.70 -7.71
C TYR A 348 -11.31 29.02 -7.69
N MET A 349 -10.23 29.82 -7.66
CA MET A 349 -8.85 29.37 -7.69
C MET A 349 -8.02 29.95 -6.54
N GLN A 350 -7.14 29.12 -5.99
CA GLN A 350 -6.19 29.49 -4.94
C GLN A 350 -4.79 28.99 -5.33
N SER A 351 -3.82 29.90 -5.43
CA SER A 351 -2.42 29.59 -5.72
C SER A 351 -1.59 29.46 -4.44
N ASN A 352 -0.50 28.70 -4.55
CA ASN A 352 0.54 28.55 -3.51
C ASN A 352 0.02 28.11 -2.13
N LEU A 353 -1.08 27.33 -2.10
CA LEU A 353 -1.54 26.71 -0.86
C LEU A 353 -0.51 25.67 -0.41
N PRO A 354 -0.17 25.57 0.88
CA PRO A 354 0.73 24.53 1.36
C PRO A 354 0.11 23.14 1.15
N VAL A 355 0.91 22.16 0.71
CA VAL A 355 0.49 20.76 0.69
C VAL A 355 0.34 20.29 2.16
N PRO A 356 -0.81 19.73 2.56
CA PRO A 356 -1.03 19.33 3.95
C PRO A 356 -0.23 18.06 4.25
N ASN A 357 0.94 18.24 4.89
CA ASN A 357 1.86 17.15 5.22
C ASN A 357 1.32 16.25 6.34
N ASP A 358 1.49 14.93 6.18
CA ASP A 358 0.97 13.87 7.05
C ASP A 358 -0.57 13.89 7.18
N MET A 359 -1.27 14.36 6.15
CA MET A 359 -2.71 14.59 6.14
C MET A 359 -3.35 14.15 4.82
N VAL A 360 -4.66 14.38 4.71
CA VAL A 360 -5.49 14.02 3.54
C VAL A 360 -5.90 15.28 2.77
N ILE A 361 -6.01 15.15 1.45
CA ILE A 361 -6.87 16.02 0.66
C ILE A 361 -8.03 15.16 0.16
N TYR A 362 -9.25 15.48 0.59
CA TYR A 362 -10.46 14.74 0.24
C TYR A 362 -11.39 15.59 -0.61
N ASP A 363 -11.88 15.05 -1.71
CA ASP A 363 -12.86 15.69 -2.57
C ASP A 363 -14.20 14.96 -2.48
N SER A 364 -15.21 15.63 -1.92
CA SER A 364 -16.56 15.11 -1.73
C SER A 364 -17.49 15.49 -2.89
N ALA A 365 -18.64 14.85 -2.98
CA ALA A 365 -19.70 15.26 -3.88
C ALA A 365 -20.10 16.73 -3.64
N GLY A 366 -20.31 17.43 -4.75
CA GLY A 366 -20.76 18.81 -4.82
C GLY A 366 -22.27 18.92 -5.00
N SER A 367 -22.71 20.11 -5.40
CA SER A 367 -24.12 20.41 -5.69
C SER A 367 -24.45 20.36 -7.19
N ALA A 368 -23.45 20.33 -8.07
CA ALA A 368 -23.67 20.37 -9.51
C ALA A 368 -24.30 19.07 -10.05
N ALA A 369 -25.56 19.14 -10.49
CA ALA A 369 -26.28 18.02 -11.10
C ALA A 369 -26.15 17.97 -12.63
N HIS A 370 -25.06 18.51 -13.18
CA HIS A 370 -24.84 18.64 -14.63
C HIS A 370 -23.43 18.20 -15.05
N ARG A 371 -23.26 17.99 -16.35
CA ARG A 371 -21.96 17.82 -17.00
C ARG A 371 -21.11 19.06 -16.78
N CYS A 372 -19.82 18.89 -16.59
CA CYS A 372 -18.93 20.03 -16.47
C CYS A 372 -18.96 20.90 -17.74
N LEU A 373 -19.11 22.20 -17.54
CA LEU A 373 -19.00 23.20 -18.60
C LEU A 373 -17.52 23.44 -18.93
N SER A 374 -17.24 23.92 -20.15
CA SER A 374 -15.89 24.26 -20.58
C SER A 374 -15.16 25.13 -19.56
N GLY A 375 -13.95 24.71 -19.18
CA GLY A 375 -13.11 25.42 -18.20
C GLY A 375 -13.58 25.37 -16.74
N GLU A 376 -14.70 24.72 -16.41
CA GLU A 376 -15.29 24.72 -15.07
C GLU A 376 -14.47 23.97 -14.01
N ILE A 377 -13.75 22.92 -14.41
CA ILE A 377 -12.84 22.15 -13.53
C ILE A 377 -11.60 22.99 -13.17
N GLY A 378 -11.24 23.96 -14.03
CA GLY A 378 -10.09 24.85 -13.86
C GLY A 378 -8.95 24.51 -14.82
N ASP A 379 -8.04 25.48 -15.00
CA ASP A 379 -6.86 25.35 -15.90
C ASP A 379 -7.22 24.94 -17.35
N GLY A 380 -8.38 25.39 -17.83
CA GLY A 380 -8.89 25.04 -19.17
C GLY A 380 -9.57 23.67 -19.27
N LEU A 381 -9.73 22.93 -18.17
CA LEU A 381 -10.52 21.70 -18.13
C LEU A 381 -11.97 21.98 -17.70
N PRO A 382 -12.95 21.21 -18.20
CA PRO A 382 -12.82 20.24 -19.28
C PRO A 382 -12.55 20.90 -20.63
N LEU A 383 -11.93 20.14 -21.53
CA LEU A 383 -11.62 20.59 -22.87
C LEU A 383 -12.88 20.70 -23.74
N GLY A 384 -12.80 21.57 -24.75
CA GLY A 384 -13.90 21.85 -25.68
C GLY A 384 -14.59 23.18 -25.39
N THR A 385 -15.71 23.44 -26.06
CA THR A 385 -16.43 24.72 -26.00
C THR A 385 -17.83 24.61 -25.40
N TYR A 386 -18.22 23.45 -24.87
CA TYR A 386 -19.55 23.23 -24.32
C TYR A 386 -19.86 24.15 -23.13
N ALA A 387 -20.81 25.07 -23.32
CA ALA A 387 -21.22 26.03 -22.30
C ALA A 387 -22.60 25.73 -21.69
N GLY A 388 -23.17 24.54 -21.95
CA GLY A 388 -24.49 24.15 -21.46
C GLY A 388 -25.66 24.67 -22.31
N SER A 389 -25.39 25.62 -23.21
CA SER A 389 -26.36 26.14 -24.19
C SER A 389 -25.63 26.62 -25.44
N ASP A 390 -25.82 25.96 -26.58
CA ASP A 390 -25.24 26.35 -27.86
C ASP A 390 -26.27 26.16 -28.99
N THR A 391 -26.24 27.06 -29.98
CA THR A 391 -27.28 27.14 -31.01
C THR A 391 -26.91 26.51 -32.34
N THR A 392 -25.64 26.19 -32.60
CA THR A 392 -25.17 25.67 -33.91
C THR A 392 -24.14 24.55 -33.83
N SER A 393 -23.09 24.69 -33.04
CA SER A 393 -22.06 23.65 -32.86
C SER A 393 -21.18 23.92 -31.65
N TYR A 394 -20.72 22.86 -30.99
CA TYR A 394 -19.69 22.94 -29.94
C TYR A 394 -18.78 21.73 -29.97
N THR A 395 -17.57 21.88 -29.42
CA THR A 395 -16.66 20.76 -29.19
C THR A 395 -16.78 20.25 -27.77
N TYR A 396 -16.57 18.95 -27.59
CA TYR A 396 -16.76 18.29 -26.30
C TYR A 396 -15.74 17.14 -26.14
N ASP A 397 -15.11 17.06 -24.96
CA ASP A 397 -14.27 15.91 -24.59
C ASP A 397 -15.13 14.66 -24.34
N GLN A 398 -14.92 13.61 -25.12
CA GLN A 398 -15.69 12.36 -25.04
C GLN A 398 -15.66 11.75 -23.64
N ASN A 399 -14.57 11.93 -22.89
CA ASN A 399 -14.47 11.45 -21.52
C ASN A 399 -15.52 12.07 -20.59
N MET A 400 -15.88 13.33 -20.84
CA MET A 400 -16.81 14.10 -20.01
C MET A 400 -18.28 13.76 -20.30
N LEU A 401 -18.56 12.88 -21.27
CA LEU A 401 -19.94 12.46 -21.58
C LEU A 401 -20.48 11.49 -20.53
N ARG A 402 -19.59 10.89 -19.76
CA ARG A 402 -19.88 9.84 -18.78
C ARG A 402 -20.52 10.45 -17.53
N PRO A 403 -21.58 9.85 -16.98
CA PRO A 403 -22.17 10.31 -15.71
C PRO A 403 -21.18 10.37 -14.55
N SER A 404 -20.18 9.49 -14.54
CA SER A 404 -19.09 9.48 -13.57
C SER A 404 -18.14 10.68 -13.70
N GLN A 405 -18.30 11.54 -14.70
CA GLN A 405 -17.48 12.74 -14.92
C GLN A 405 -18.31 14.03 -14.77
N PHE A 406 -19.51 13.95 -14.19
CA PHE A 406 -20.33 15.13 -13.92
C PHE A 406 -19.70 16.00 -12.82
N CYS A 407 -19.99 17.31 -12.84
CA CYS A 407 -19.23 18.26 -12.02
C CYS A 407 -19.53 18.19 -10.52
N GLY A 408 -20.62 17.55 -10.10
CA GLY A 408 -20.96 17.42 -8.68
C GLY A 408 -20.65 16.07 -8.07
N VAL A 409 -19.98 15.14 -8.76
CA VAL A 409 -19.83 13.78 -8.23
C VAL A 409 -18.61 13.59 -7.32
N GLY A 410 -17.77 14.60 -7.10
CA GLY A 410 -16.58 14.47 -6.26
C GLY A 410 -15.39 13.88 -7.02
N ASN A 411 -14.99 14.54 -8.11
CA ASN A 411 -13.89 14.11 -8.97
C ASN A 411 -12.66 14.98 -8.76
N LEU A 412 -11.54 14.34 -8.47
CA LEU A 412 -10.27 15.02 -8.27
C LEU A 412 -9.37 14.90 -9.50
N TYR A 413 -8.92 16.02 -10.06
CA TYR A 413 -8.02 16.08 -11.22
C TYR A 413 -6.63 16.53 -10.77
N ILE A 414 -5.59 15.70 -10.96
CA ILE A 414 -4.28 15.94 -10.35
C ILE A 414 -3.11 15.84 -11.32
N GLU A 415 -2.09 16.66 -11.07
CA GLU A 415 -0.77 16.57 -11.72
C GLU A 415 0.28 17.37 -10.92
N GLY A 416 1.56 17.17 -11.22
CA GLY A 416 2.64 18.05 -10.81
C GLY A 416 3.66 17.45 -9.86
N ASN A 417 4.41 18.33 -9.20
CA ASN A 417 5.53 17.95 -8.34
C ASN A 417 5.16 18.05 -6.85
N VAL A 418 5.03 16.90 -6.18
CA VAL A 418 4.57 16.82 -4.79
C VAL A 418 5.76 16.85 -3.82
N LYS A 419 5.66 17.67 -2.77
CA LYS A 419 6.60 17.66 -1.64
C LYS A 419 5.79 17.48 -0.35
N GLY A 420 6.23 16.55 0.49
CA GLY A 420 5.53 16.10 1.68
C GLY A 420 4.89 14.73 1.53
N ARG A 421 4.24 14.28 2.60
CA ARG A 421 3.50 13.03 2.69
C ARG A 421 2.02 13.35 2.68
N VAL A 422 1.26 12.93 1.68
CA VAL A 422 -0.17 13.29 1.53
C VAL A 422 -0.95 12.14 0.88
N THR A 423 -2.19 11.95 1.31
CA THR A 423 -3.14 11.07 0.61
C THR A 423 -4.23 11.90 -0.04
N LEU A 424 -4.39 11.71 -1.34
CA LEU A 424 -5.42 12.32 -2.16
C LEU A 424 -6.56 11.32 -2.28
N ALA A 425 -7.72 11.70 -1.76
CA ALA A 425 -8.91 10.88 -1.76
C ALA A 425 -10.05 11.58 -2.52
N ALA A 426 -10.84 10.81 -3.25
CA ALA A 426 -12.03 11.31 -3.94
C ALA A 426 -13.22 10.40 -3.65
N GLU A 427 -14.39 11.00 -3.40
CA GLU A 427 -15.64 10.25 -3.24
C GLU A 427 -15.98 9.44 -4.49
N ASN A 428 -15.73 9.99 -5.68
CA ASN A 428 -15.91 9.30 -6.95
C ASN A 428 -14.58 8.86 -7.56
N SER A 429 -13.97 9.63 -8.47
CA SER A 429 -12.75 9.19 -9.18
C SER A 429 -11.63 10.20 -9.08
N ILE A 430 -10.39 9.71 -9.18
CA ILE A 430 -9.20 10.55 -9.32
C ILE A 430 -8.73 10.44 -10.77
N THR A 431 -8.65 11.56 -11.47
CA THR A 431 -8.11 11.64 -12.84
C THR A 431 -6.70 12.23 -12.80
N VAL A 432 -5.70 11.45 -13.18
CA VAL A 432 -4.31 11.91 -13.28
C VAL A 432 -4.12 12.55 -14.66
N THR A 433 -4.02 13.88 -14.68
CA THR A 433 -3.99 14.67 -15.92
C THR A 433 -2.58 14.87 -16.50
N GLY A 434 -1.54 14.62 -15.70
CA GLY A 434 -0.14 14.73 -16.10
C GLY A 434 0.76 13.94 -15.16
N ASP A 435 2.07 14.03 -15.35
CA ASP A 435 3.01 13.36 -14.45
C ASP A 435 2.77 13.81 -13.01
N LEU A 436 2.83 12.86 -12.08
CA LEU A 436 2.80 13.08 -10.65
C LEU A 436 4.13 12.60 -10.10
N VAL A 437 5.04 13.52 -9.81
CA VAL A 437 6.42 13.23 -9.40
C VAL A 437 6.70 13.70 -7.98
N LEU A 438 7.65 13.06 -7.32
CA LEU A 438 8.07 13.43 -5.96
C LEU A 438 9.25 14.40 -5.97
N SER A 439 9.16 15.49 -5.22
CA SER A 439 10.13 16.59 -5.20
C SER A 439 11.54 16.16 -4.81
N ASN A 440 11.68 15.26 -3.84
CA ASN A 440 12.96 14.71 -3.43
C ASN A 440 13.26 13.34 -4.08
N GLY A 441 12.47 12.97 -5.11
CA GLY A 441 12.55 11.68 -5.77
C GLY A 441 12.27 10.50 -4.82
N ILE A 442 12.60 9.30 -5.30
CA ILE A 442 12.37 8.05 -4.56
C ILE A 442 13.33 7.77 -3.40
N ASN A 443 14.37 8.58 -3.28
CA ASN A 443 15.31 8.51 -2.15
C ASN A 443 14.91 9.47 -1.01
N GLY A 444 13.91 10.32 -1.23
CA GLY A 444 13.40 11.25 -0.24
C GLY A 444 12.37 10.63 0.71
N THR A 445 11.71 11.49 1.48
CA THR A 445 10.65 11.12 2.43
C THR A 445 9.24 11.42 1.91
N ASP A 446 9.13 12.06 0.74
CA ASP A 446 7.85 12.40 0.12
C ASP A 446 7.11 11.12 -0.31
N LEU A 447 5.81 11.04 0.00
CA LEU A 447 4.96 9.88 -0.32
C LEU A 447 3.56 10.36 -0.68
N VAL A 448 3.01 9.81 -1.75
CA VAL A 448 1.65 10.11 -2.20
C VAL A 448 0.81 8.84 -2.20
N GLY A 449 -0.37 8.93 -1.59
CA GLY A 449 -1.43 7.94 -1.74
C GLY A 449 -2.55 8.49 -2.63
N LEU A 450 -3.06 7.70 -3.56
CA LEU A 450 -4.29 7.98 -4.31
C LEU A 450 -5.35 6.97 -3.88
N VAL A 451 -6.47 7.44 -3.33
CA VAL A 451 -7.57 6.59 -2.88
C VAL A 451 -8.87 7.05 -3.52
N ALA A 452 -9.33 6.35 -4.56
CA ALA A 452 -10.57 6.67 -5.23
C ALA A 452 -11.71 5.77 -4.72
N GLY A 453 -12.86 6.36 -4.39
CA GLY A 453 -14.08 5.62 -4.09
C GLY A 453 -14.49 4.70 -5.24
N ASN A 454 -14.34 5.18 -6.48
CA ASN A 454 -14.58 4.43 -7.70
C ASN A 454 -13.27 4.09 -8.42
N SER A 455 -12.77 4.93 -9.33
CA SER A 455 -11.63 4.62 -10.21
C SER A 455 -10.51 5.64 -10.11
N VAL A 456 -9.28 5.19 -10.37
CA VAL A 456 -8.20 6.09 -10.77
C VAL A 456 -8.05 6.00 -12.28
N GLU A 457 -8.11 7.14 -12.95
CA GLU A 457 -8.12 7.23 -14.41
C GLU A 457 -6.90 8.03 -14.88
N VAL A 458 -6.17 7.51 -15.87
CA VAL A 458 -5.17 8.31 -16.59
C VAL A 458 -5.89 9.09 -17.68
N TYR A 459 -5.72 10.40 -17.67
CA TYR A 459 -6.37 11.30 -18.61
C TYR A 459 -5.83 11.10 -20.03
N HIS A 460 -6.73 10.96 -20.99
CA HIS A 460 -6.41 10.79 -22.40
C HIS A 460 -7.56 11.40 -23.21
N PRO A 461 -7.48 12.72 -23.48
CA PRO A 461 -8.60 13.45 -24.04
C PRO A 461 -8.76 13.25 -25.54
N TYR A 462 -9.98 12.90 -25.95
CA TYR A 462 -10.43 12.94 -27.33
C TYR A 462 -11.59 13.92 -27.43
N VAL A 463 -11.46 14.92 -28.29
CA VAL A 463 -12.50 15.94 -28.50
C VAL A 463 -13.18 15.69 -29.84
N ASP A 464 -14.50 15.72 -29.86
CA ASP A 464 -15.32 15.69 -31.08
C ASP A 464 -16.24 16.91 -31.15
N THR A 465 -16.77 17.18 -32.33
CA THR A 465 -17.72 18.27 -32.58
C THR A 465 -19.14 17.75 -32.60
N TRP A 466 -20.01 18.32 -31.78
CA TRP A 466 -21.45 18.12 -31.80
C TRP A 466 -22.08 19.27 -32.59
N VAL A 467 -22.77 18.93 -33.67
CA VAL A 467 -23.30 19.92 -34.63
C VAL A 467 -24.80 19.79 -34.80
N SER A 468 -25.48 20.92 -34.91
CA SER A 468 -26.89 20.94 -35.28
C SER A 468 -27.01 20.81 -36.80
N THR A 469 -27.79 19.85 -37.27
CA THR A 469 -28.10 19.66 -38.68
C THR A 469 -29.57 19.98 -38.91
N THR A 470 -29.86 20.83 -39.89
CA THR A 470 -31.25 21.10 -40.30
C THR A 470 -31.66 20.06 -41.33
N VAL A 471 -32.58 19.17 -40.96
CA VAL A 471 -33.11 18.11 -41.81
C VAL A 471 -34.51 18.51 -42.27
N THR A 472 -34.68 18.67 -43.58
CA THR A 472 -36.02 18.87 -44.18
C THR A 472 -36.51 17.54 -44.74
N THR A 473 -37.66 17.07 -44.25
CA THR A 473 -38.31 15.83 -44.71
C THR A 473 -39.63 16.15 -45.42
N GLY A 474 -40.00 15.31 -46.40
CA GLY A 474 -41.21 15.48 -47.22
C GLY A 474 -40.96 16.20 -48.56
N SER A 475 -42.01 16.34 -49.37
CA SER A 475 -41.95 16.94 -50.70
C SER A 475 -43.07 17.97 -50.92
N GLY A 476 -42.78 19.01 -51.71
CA GLY A 476 -43.73 20.09 -52.01
C GLY A 476 -44.18 20.88 -50.77
N LYS A 477 -45.47 21.23 -50.68
CA LYS A 477 -46.05 22.03 -49.58
C LYS A 477 -46.14 21.28 -48.23
N LYS A 478 -45.72 20.01 -48.16
CA LYS A 478 -45.71 19.18 -46.94
C LYS A 478 -44.28 18.95 -46.42
N GLN A 479 -43.38 19.91 -46.63
CA GLN A 479 -42.06 19.86 -46.01
C GLN A 479 -42.14 20.17 -44.52
N THR A 480 -41.46 19.37 -43.72
CA THR A 480 -41.22 19.63 -42.30
C THR A 480 -39.72 19.79 -42.10
N THR A 481 -39.32 20.91 -41.52
CA THR A 481 -37.92 21.19 -41.19
C THR A 481 -37.70 20.97 -39.71
N THR A 482 -36.79 20.07 -39.35
CA THR A 482 -36.43 19.74 -37.98
C THR A 482 -34.93 19.89 -37.79
N THR A 483 -34.50 20.48 -36.69
CA THR A 483 -33.08 20.50 -36.30
C THR A 483 -32.77 19.24 -35.49
N THR A 484 -31.89 18.40 -36.01
CA THR A 484 -31.30 17.28 -35.28
C THR A 484 -29.90 17.65 -34.82
N TRP A 485 -29.37 16.92 -33.83
CA TRP A 485 -28.01 17.10 -33.37
C TRP A 485 -27.28 15.78 -33.48
N ASP A 486 -26.10 15.81 -34.09
CA ASP A 486 -25.33 14.61 -34.39
C ASP A 486 -23.83 14.89 -34.20
N TRP A 487 -23.07 13.83 -33.88
CA TRP A 487 -21.61 13.90 -33.82
C TRP A 487 -21.08 14.05 -35.24
N LYS A 488 -20.07 14.90 -35.44
CA LYS A 488 -19.30 14.93 -36.69
C LYS A 488 -18.60 13.58 -36.91
N GLY A 489 -18.39 12.80 -35.84
CA GLY A 489 -17.88 11.43 -35.90
C GLY A 489 -16.39 11.38 -36.22
N SER A 490 -15.66 12.44 -35.90
CA SER A 490 -14.21 12.52 -36.09
C SER A 490 -13.51 12.98 -34.81
N PRO A 491 -13.60 12.21 -33.70
CA PRO A 491 -12.90 12.55 -32.48
C PRO A 491 -11.39 12.55 -32.72
N SER A 492 -10.70 13.55 -32.19
CA SER A 492 -9.25 13.68 -32.32
C SER A 492 -8.60 13.86 -30.95
N GLU A 493 -7.44 13.22 -30.80
CA GLU A 493 -6.56 13.40 -29.63
C GLU A 493 -6.15 14.86 -29.48
N VAL A 494 -6.19 15.38 -28.25
CA VAL A 494 -5.75 16.75 -27.98
C VAL A 494 -4.27 16.77 -27.64
N SER A 495 -3.49 17.52 -28.43
CA SER A 495 -2.04 17.68 -28.20
C SER A 495 -1.74 18.39 -26.87
N GLY A 496 -0.60 18.06 -26.27
CA GLY A 496 -0.13 18.68 -25.01
C GLY A 496 -0.42 17.85 -23.76
N TRP A 497 -1.16 16.75 -23.92
CA TRP A 497 -1.46 15.80 -22.86
C TRP A 497 -0.71 14.48 -23.07
N PRO A 498 -0.33 13.77 -22.00
CA PRO A 498 -0.35 14.22 -20.60
C PRO A 498 0.68 15.35 -20.37
N HIS A 499 0.42 16.24 -19.41
CA HIS A 499 1.42 17.25 -19.01
C HIS A 499 2.64 16.55 -18.41
N ARG A 500 3.85 16.93 -18.85
CA ARG A 500 5.10 16.27 -18.46
C ARG A 500 5.90 17.08 -17.47
N TYR A 501 6.47 16.42 -16.46
CA TYR A 501 7.28 17.04 -15.42
C TYR A 501 8.65 16.37 -15.34
N THR A 502 9.67 17.16 -15.02
CA THR A 502 11.02 16.63 -14.79
C THR A 502 11.02 15.78 -13.52
N ASP A 503 11.43 14.52 -13.63
CA ASP A 503 11.62 13.64 -12.47
C ASP A 503 12.82 14.14 -11.66
N PRO A 504 12.63 14.58 -10.40
CA PRO A 504 13.72 15.09 -9.58
C PRO A 504 14.81 14.04 -9.28
N SER A 505 14.50 12.75 -9.40
CA SER A 505 15.46 11.65 -9.22
C SER A 505 16.46 11.55 -10.37
N THR A 506 16.04 11.88 -11.59
CA THR A 506 16.86 11.74 -12.81
C THR A 506 17.27 13.07 -13.43
N GLY A 507 16.61 14.17 -13.04
CA GLY A 507 16.80 15.49 -13.64
C GLY A 507 16.26 15.61 -15.07
N THR A 508 15.50 14.63 -15.54
CA THR A 508 14.92 14.59 -16.90
C THR A 508 13.47 14.12 -16.87
N VAL A 509 12.73 14.34 -17.96
CA VAL A 509 11.38 13.76 -18.10
C VAL A 509 11.52 12.26 -18.32
N ASN A 510 10.88 11.47 -17.47
CA ASN A 510 10.89 10.01 -17.50
C ASN A 510 9.44 9.51 -17.38
N PRO A 511 9.01 8.46 -18.10
CA PRO A 511 9.62 7.93 -19.32
C PRO A 511 9.68 8.97 -20.45
N THR A 512 10.60 8.81 -21.42
CA THR A 512 10.76 9.78 -22.54
C THR A 512 9.44 10.07 -23.28
N LYS A 513 8.61 9.04 -23.47
CA LYS A 513 7.24 9.14 -24.00
C LYS A 513 6.32 8.35 -23.06
N GLY A 514 5.26 8.98 -22.58
CA GLY A 514 4.38 8.33 -21.62
C GLY A 514 3.89 9.26 -20.52
N ILE A 515 3.63 8.68 -19.36
CA ILE A 515 3.31 9.36 -18.11
C ILE A 515 4.01 8.67 -16.94
N GLN A 516 4.44 9.43 -15.94
CA GLN A 516 4.99 8.94 -14.68
C GLN A 516 4.03 9.25 -13.52
N ILE A 517 3.74 8.23 -12.71
CA ILE A 517 2.91 8.34 -11.51
C ILE A 517 3.67 7.74 -10.33
N ASP A 518 4.20 8.61 -9.48
CA ASP A 518 4.88 8.25 -8.25
C ASP A 518 3.87 8.27 -7.08
N ALA A 519 3.09 7.19 -6.94
CA ALA A 519 2.09 7.09 -5.88
C ALA A 519 1.71 5.64 -5.56
N SER A 520 1.22 5.43 -4.34
CA SER A 520 0.43 4.24 -3.98
C SER A 520 -1.02 4.45 -4.41
N ILE A 521 -1.52 3.62 -5.31
CA ILE A 521 -2.85 3.73 -5.92
C ILE A 521 -3.76 2.67 -5.34
N GLN A 522 -4.93 3.08 -4.84
CA GLN A 522 -5.97 2.18 -4.38
C GLN A 522 -7.35 2.62 -4.89
N THR A 523 -8.03 1.73 -5.60
CA THR A 523 -9.43 1.91 -6.00
C THR A 523 -10.33 1.03 -5.14
N LEU A 524 -11.34 1.64 -4.52
CA LEU A 524 -12.17 0.95 -3.52
C LEU A 524 -13.26 0.12 -4.17
N GLN A 525 -13.91 0.65 -5.20
CA GLN A 525 -14.99 -0.05 -5.90
C GLN A 525 -14.61 -0.54 -7.29
N HIS A 526 -13.81 0.21 -8.05
CA HIS A 526 -13.55 -0.05 -9.47
C HIS A 526 -12.06 -0.26 -9.76
N SER A 527 -11.52 0.38 -10.80
CA SER A 527 -10.25 -0.01 -11.43
C SER A 527 -9.29 1.16 -11.63
N PHE A 528 -8.01 0.83 -11.86
CA PHE A 528 -7.01 1.79 -12.35
C PHE A 528 -6.80 1.62 -13.86
N TRP A 529 -7.24 2.59 -14.67
CA TRP A 529 -7.31 2.41 -16.13
C TRP A 529 -7.07 3.71 -16.92
N VAL A 530 -6.95 3.62 -18.25
CA VAL A 530 -6.65 4.75 -19.14
C VAL A 530 -7.88 5.13 -19.95
N GLN A 531 -8.23 6.42 -19.95
CA GLN A 531 -9.28 6.98 -20.82
C GLN A 531 -9.02 6.69 -22.30
N GLU A 532 -10.06 6.39 -23.08
CA GLU A 532 -9.91 6.13 -24.54
C GLU A 532 -8.73 5.18 -24.88
N TYR A 533 -8.50 4.14 -24.07
CA TYR A 533 -7.30 3.28 -24.12
C TYR A 533 -7.04 2.63 -25.50
N ASN A 534 -8.07 2.53 -26.33
CA ASN A 534 -8.06 1.91 -27.65
C ASN A 534 -7.88 2.91 -28.80
N LYS A 535 -7.61 4.18 -28.49
CA LYS A 535 -7.37 5.24 -29.47
C LYS A 535 -5.89 5.64 -29.54
N GLY A 536 -5.52 6.27 -30.66
CA GLY A 536 -4.19 6.84 -30.87
C GLY A 536 -3.12 5.86 -31.33
N SER A 537 -1.91 6.37 -31.55
CA SER A 537 -0.73 5.60 -31.97
C SER A 537 0.35 5.62 -30.88
N GLY A 538 0.23 4.69 -29.94
CA GLY A 538 1.21 4.35 -28.90
C GLY A 538 1.55 5.51 -27.99
N SER A 539 0.79 5.71 -26.92
CA SER A 539 0.96 6.80 -25.94
C SER A 539 2.27 6.70 -25.14
N GLY A 540 3.05 5.62 -25.33
CA GLY A 540 4.35 5.40 -24.71
C GLY A 540 4.24 4.47 -23.52
N THR A 541 4.92 4.80 -22.43
CA THR A 541 4.97 3.98 -21.21
C THR A 541 4.14 4.60 -20.09
N LEU A 542 3.28 3.81 -19.45
CA LEU A 542 2.65 4.16 -18.19
C LEU A 542 3.57 3.65 -17.08
N MET A 543 4.41 4.56 -16.56
CA MET A 543 5.31 4.27 -15.47
C MET A 543 4.60 4.55 -14.15
N VAL A 544 4.43 3.51 -13.33
CA VAL A 544 3.95 3.65 -11.95
C VAL A 544 5.07 3.24 -11.02
N LEU A 545 5.40 4.12 -10.08
CA LEU A 545 6.39 3.90 -9.05
C LEU A 545 5.70 3.98 -7.68
N GLY A 546 5.36 2.81 -7.14
CA GLY A 546 4.54 2.71 -5.94
C GLY A 546 3.81 1.36 -5.85
N SER A 547 2.54 1.41 -5.52
CA SER A 547 1.64 0.24 -5.44
C SER A 547 0.37 0.48 -6.25
N ILE A 548 -0.28 -0.59 -6.69
CA ILE A 548 -1.58 -0.56 -7.35
C ILE A 548 -2.45 -1.61 -6.69
N ALA A 549 -3.58 -1.21 -6.13
CA ALA A 549 -4.63 -2.11 -5.68
C ALA A 549 -5.95 -1.73 -6.33
N GLN A 550 -6.58 -2.70 -6.99
CA GLN A 550 -7.84 -2.49 -7.71
C GLN A 550 -8.80 -3.66 -7.57
N ARG A 551 -10.10 -3.37 -7.75
CA ARG A 551 -11.15 -4.39 -7.69
C ARG A 551 -11.15 -5.21 -8.97
N TRP A 552 -11.41 -4.57 -10.10
CA TRP A 552 -11.25 -5.17 -11.41
C TRP A 552 -9.95 -4.71 -12.03
N ARG A 553 -9.45 -5.52 -12.95
CA ARG A 553 -8.28 -5.14 -13.73
C ARG A 553 -8.66 -4.01 -14.68
N GLY A 554 -7.97 -2.89 -14.54
CA GLY A 554 -8.09 -1.78 -15.47
C GLY A 554 -7.28 -1.96 -16.74
N ILE A 555 -7.87 -1.52 -17.86
CA ILE A 555 -7.22 -1.56 -19.18
C ILE A 555 -6.45 -0.26 -19.43
N VAL A 556 -5.23 -0.39 -19.96
CA VAL A 556 -4.33 0.75 -20.17
C VAL A 556 -3.88 0.94 -21.62
N GLY A 557 -4.18 -0.04 -22.47
CA GLY A 557 -3.83 -0.03 -23.88
C GLY A 557 -4.34 -1.27 -24.61
N GLN A 558 -4.40 -1.18 -25.94
CA GLN A 558 -4.80 -2.28 -26.81
C GLN A 558 -3.99 -2.23 -28.12
N GLY A 559 -3.25 -3.31 -28.41
CA GLY A 559 -2.40 -3.35 -29.60
C GLY A 559 -1.35 -2.24 -29.56
N SER A 560 -1.38 -1.34 -30.54
CA SER A 560 -0.53 -0.14 -30.58
C SER A 560 -1.15 1.08 -29.92
N ALA A 561 -2.40 1.03 -29.44
CA ALA A 561 -3.09 2.15 -28.79
C ALA A 561 -2.89 2.13 -27.26
N GLY A 562 -2.91 3.30 -26.63
CA GLY A 562 -2.68 3.47 -25.19
C GLY A 562 -1.22 3.23 -24.77
N TYR A 563 -1.03 2.77 -23.53
CA TYR A 563 0.29 2.69 -22.89
C TYR A 563 0.79 1.24 -22.68
N ILE A 564 2.11 1.08 -22.74
CA ILE A 564 2.82 -0.12 -22.27
C ILE A 564 3.08 0.02 -20.76
N LYS A 565 2.90 -1.06 -20.00
CA LYS A 565 3.03 -1.06 -18.54
C LYS A 565 4.49 -1.09 -18.11
N LEU A 566 4.88 -0.19 -17.21
CA LEU A 566 6.12 -0.27 -16.45
C LEU A 566 5.80 -0.02 -14.97
N TYR A 567 5.55 -1.08 -14.23
CA TYR A 567 5.20 -0.98 -12.82
C TYR A 567 6.40 -1.37 -11.96
N LYS A 568 6.83 -0.44 -11.11
CA LYS A 568 7.97 -0.59 -10.21
C LYS A 568 7.54 -0.32 -8.78
N TYR A 569 7.99 -1.17 -7.86
CA TYR A 569 7.66 -1.02 -6.45
C TYR A 569 8.51 0.06 -5.79
N ASP A 570 7.87 0.95 -5.05
CA ASP A 570 8.58 1.87 -4.16
C ASP A 570 8.96 1.14 -2.86
N SER A 571 10.24 0.83 -2.71
CA SER A 571 10.77 0.08 -1.56
C SER A 571 10.49 0.73 -0.19
N ARG A 572 10.24 2.04 -0.15
CA ARG A 572 9.92 2.78 1.09
C ARG A 572 8.58 2.35 1.68
N LEU A 573 7.65 1.88 0.84
CA LEU A 573 6.33 1.41 1.24
C LEU A 573 6.36 0.21 2.19
N LYS A 574 7.48 -0.53 2.21
CA LYS A 574 7.73 -1.59 3.20
C LYS A 574 7.79 -1.07 4.64
N TYR A 575 8.20 0.19 4.82
CA TYR A 575 8.44 0.79 6.13
C TYR A 575 7.39 1.84 6.50
N SER A 576 6.78 2.48 5.51
CA SER A 576 5.83 3.57 5.71
C SER A 576 4.81 3.61 4.57
N SER A 577 3.52 3.50 4.90
CA SER A 577 2.45 3.81 3.95
C SER A 577 2.26 5.34 3.82
N PRO A 578 1.55 5.81 2.77
CA PRO A 578 0.99 7.15 2.79
C PRO A 578 0.09 7.39 4.01
N PRO A 579 -0.13 8.66 4.44
CA PRO A 579 -0.99 8.99 5.57
C PRO A 579 -2.43 8.51 5.35
N TYR A 580 -3.06 7.93 6.37
CA TYR A 580 -4.46 7.48 6.35
C TYR A 580 -4.79 6.47 5.23
N PHE A 581 -3.77 5.79 4.69
CA PHE A 581 -3.96 4.88 3.58
C PHE A 581 -4.71 3.61 4.04
N PRO A 582 -5.74 3.16 3.30
CA PRO A 582 -6.53 2.01 3.72
C PRO A 582 -5.73 0.71 3.80
N GLN A 583 -6.17 -0.20 4.66
CA GLN A 583 -5.56 -1.51 4.92
C GLN A 583 -6.52 -2.63 4.52
N TRP A 584 -6.04 -3.88 4.41
CA TRP A 584 -6.92 -5.00 4.07
C TRP A 584 -7.89 -5.33 5.21
N THR A 585 -9.12 -5.70 4.87
CA THR A 585 -10.18 -6.05 5.84
C THR A 585 -9.79 -7.22 6.72
N ASN A 586 -9.13 -8.22 6.14
CA ASN A 586 -8.71 -9.45 6.80
C ASN A 586 -7.21 -9.49 7.13
N ALA A 587 -6.48 -8.38 6.96
CA ALA A 587 -5.10 -8.32 7.39
C ALA A 587 -4.98 -8.44 8.90
N LYS A 588 -3.95 -9.16 9.33
CA LYS A 588 -3.55 -9.27 10.73
C LYS A 588 -2.44 -8.26 11.03
N TRP A 589 -2.40 -7.82 12.27
CA TRP A 589 -1.28 -7.08 12.84
C TRP A 589 -0.09 -8.00 13.02
N GLY A 590 1.10 -7.47 12.76
CA GLY A 590 2.36 -8.16 13.00
C GLY A 590 3.55 -7.21 12.93
N PRO A 591 4.74 -7.67 13.36
CA PRO A 591 5.96 -6.88 13.27
C PRO A 591 6.36 -6.69 11.80
N ARG A 592 6.53 -5.44 11.36
CA ARG A 592 7.08 -5.11 10.03
C ARG A 592 8.60 -5.12 10.01
N HIS A 593 9.20 -4.66 11.11
CA HIS A 593 10.63 -4.76 11.37
C HIS A 593 10.84 -4.81 12.89
N THR A 594 11.93 -5.46 13.28
CA THR A 594 12.34 -5.60 14.69
C THR A 594 13.82 -5.28 14.82
N GLY A 595 14.19 -4.74 15.98
CA GLY A 595 15.57 -4.44 16.32
C GLY A 595 15.76 -4.57 17.83
N GLU A 596 16.98 -4.88 18.24
CA GLU A 596 17.34 -4.88 19.66
C GLU A 596 17.90 -3.52 20.05
N LEU A 597 17.45 -2.99 21.19
CA LEU A 597 17.89 -1.72 21.76
C LEU A 597 18.74 -1.95 23.01
N THR A 598 19.41 -0.89 23.46
CA THR A 598 19.94 -0.85 24.82
C THR A 598 18.78 -1.02 25.82
N PRO A 599 18.95 -1.78 26.91
CA PRO A 599 17.88 -1.99 27.87
C PRO A 599 17.26 -0.67 28.34
N ALA A 600 15.94 -0.53 28.20
CA ALA A 600 15.22 0.65 28.65
C ALA A 600 15.00 0.67 30.17
N TYR A 601 15.03 -0.51 30.80
CA TYR A 601 14.84 -0.67 32.23
C TYR A 601 15.93 -1.54 32.85
N ASP A 602 16.28 -1.23 34.10
CA ASP A 602 17.12 -2.10 34.92
C ASP A 602 16.33 -3.31 35.46
N PRO A 603 17.00 -4.32 36.04
CA PRO A 603 16.30 -5.48 36.64
C PRO A 603 15.31 -5.13 37.75
N SER A 604 15.50 -3.98 38.42
CA SER A 604 14.61 -3.47 39.47
C SER A 604 13.37 -2.77 38.91
N GLY A 605 13.33 -2.52 37.60
CA GLY A 605 12.23 -1.84 36.91
C GLY A 605 12.35 -0.33 36.84
N ASN A 606 13.52 0.25 37.16
CA ASN A 606 13.77 1.67 36.98
C ASN A 606 14.04 1.97 35.51
N TYR A 607 13.44 3.05 35.00
CA TYR A 607 13.70 3.54 33.65
C TYR A 607 15.09 4.15 33.55
N LEU A 608 15.82 3.82 32.48
CA LEU A 608 17.23 4.20 32.27
C LEU A 608 17.41 5.39 31.32
N GLY A 609 16.31 5.90 30.74
CA GLY A 609 16.31 6.95 29.72
C GLY A 609 16.03 8.36 30.21
#